data_AF-A0A970I0L9-F1
#
_entry.id   AF-A0A970I0L9-F1
#
_cell.length_a   1.000
_cell.length_b   1.000
_cell.length_c   1.000
_cell.angle_alpha   90.00
_cell.angle_beta   90.00
_cell.angle_gamma   90.00
#
_symmetry.space_group_name_H-M   'P 1'
#
loop_
_entity.id
_entity.type
_entity.pdbx_description
1 polymer ?
#
loop_
_entity_poly.entity_id
_entity_poly.type
_entity_poly.pdbx_seq_one_letter_code
_entity_poly.pdbx_strand_id
1 'polypeptide(L)'
;MKRFAWWAVLVTLFLGVATMVHGQAADPAVPRNGLVLWLRADEGVEKDAVGYVTAWRDQSGRGNDAVAEDLTEPLFVASWLSGQPAIRFNASDTFLRVPHAEELNAGDGFSVFIVYSYSKGGRLAQKKNAASGVNPDAWFLATATGLGVSGVYHEEH
;
A
#
# COMPACT_ATOMS: atom_id res chain seq x y z
N MET A 1 18.64 -57.76 60.53
CA MET A 1 19.35 -57.36 59.30
C MET A 1 18.64 -57.96 58.10
N LYS A 2 18.18 -57.11 57.16
CA LYS A 2 18.05 -57.31 55.68
C LYS A 2 16.90 -56.43 55.18
N ARG A 3 17.27 -55.36 54.47
CA ARG A 3 16.39 -54.40 53.80
C ARG A 3 15.86 -55.04 52.51
N PHE A 4 14.55 -55.06 52.30
CA PHE A 4 13.95 -55.40 51.01
C PHE A 4 13.84 -54.12 50.17
N ALA A 5 14.65 -54.03 49.12
CA ALA A 5 14.63 -52.93 48.17
C ALA A 5 13.49 -53.16 47.16
N TRP A 6 12.60 -52.18 47.04
CA TRP A 6 11.62 -52.07 45.96
C TRP A 6 12.32 -51.49 44.73
N TRP A 7 12.25 -52.17 43.59
CA TRP A 7 12.59 -51.57 42.29
C TRP A 7 11.28 -51.29 41.57
N ALA A 8 10.83 -50.04 41.59
CA ALA A 8 9.83 -49.53 40.65
C ALA A 8 10.58 -48.64 39.65
N VAL A 9 10.76 -49.13 38.43
CA VAL A 9 11.23 -48.30 37.31
C VAL A 9 10.02 -47.51 36.82
N LEU A 10 10.01 -46.20 37.09
CA LEU A 10 9.03 -45.29 36.52
C LEU A 10 9.57 -44.83 35.16
N VAL A 11 9.03 -45.36 34.06
CA VAL A 11 9.29 -44.83 32.72
C VAL A 11 8.29 -43.71 32.46
N THR A 12 8.68 -42.47 32.72
CA THR A 12 7.95 -41.29 32.26
C THR A 12 8.21 -41.09 30.77
N LEU A 13 7.21 -41.38 29.94
CA LEU A 13 7.20 -41.00 28.53
C LEU A 13 6.89 -39.49 28.43
N PHE A 14 7.89 -38.67 28.18
CA PHE A 14 7.68 -37.27 27.81
C PHE A 14 7.27 -37.21 26.33
N LEU A 15 5.98 -37.05 26.07
CA LEU A 15 5.50 -36.66 24.75
C LEU A 15 5.77 -35.17 24.58
N GLY A 16 6.96 -34.84 24.07
CA GLY A 16 7.27 -33.48 23.67
C GLY A 16 6.42 -33.10 22.46
N VAL A 17 5.37 -32.30 22.67
CA VAL A 17 4.78 -31.54 21.55
C VAL A 17 5.82 -30.49 21.16
N ALA A 18 6.54 -30.75 20.08
CA ALA A 18 7.33 -29.71 19.43
C ALA A 18 6.33 -28.69 18.87
N THR A 19 6.11 -27.59 19.58
CA THR A 19 5.57 -26.40 18.95
C THR A 19 6.61 -25.96 17.93
N MET A 20 6.32 -26.17 16.65
CA MET A 20 7.00 -25.46 15.58
C MET A 20 6.72 -23.98 15.81
N VAL A 21 7.60 -23.28 16.54
CA VAL A 21 7.72 -21.84 16.40
C VAL A 21 8.21 -21.67 14.97
N HIS A 22 7.28 -21.50 14.04
CA HIS A 22 7.63 -20.86 12.78
C HIS A 22 8.13 -19.48 13.20
N GLY A 23 9.45 -19.31 13.24
CA GLY A 23 10.02 -17.99 13.14
C GLY A 23 9.40 -17.40 11.89
N GLN A 24 8.43 -16.50 12.07
CA GLN A 24 8.01 -15.65 10.98
C GLN A 24 9.29 -15.01 10.51
N ALA A 25 9.77 -15.41 9.33
CA ALA A 25 10.74 -14.58 8.63
C ALA A 25 10.10 -13.20 8.64
N ALA A 26 10.75 -12.24 9.31
CA ALA A 26 10.28 -10.88 9.26
C ALA A 26 10.17 -10.56 7.77
N ASP A 27 8.95 -10.28 7.32
CA ASP A 27 8.69 -9.86 5.95
C ASP A 27 9.72 -8.74 5.68
N PRO A 28 10.60 -8.86 4.66
CA PRO A 28 11.66 -7.88 4.47
C PRO A 28 11.01 -6.52 4.40
N ALA A 29 11.25 -5.70 5.43
CA ALA A 29 10.58 -4.43 5.57
C ALA A 29 10.86 -3.60 4.31
N VAL A 30 9.83 -2.90 3.84
CA VAL A 30 9.97 -1.95 2.74
C VAL A 30 11.17 -1.04 3.03
N PRO A 31 12.17 -0.95 2.12
CA PRO A 31 13.33 -0.11 2.33
C PRO A 31 12.90 1.33 2.63
N ARG A 32 13.33 1.87 3.78
CA ARG A 32 12.97 3.23 4.19
C ARG A 32 13.94 4.30 3.70
N ASN A 33 15.17 3.91 3.36
CA ASN A 33 16.14 4.85 2.83
C ASN A 33 15.73 5.27 1.41
N GLY A 34 15.60 6.58 1.18
CA GLY A 34 15.12 7.14 -0.08
C GLY A 34 13.62 6.92 -0.35
N LEU A 35 12.85 6.42 0.63
CA LEU A 35 11.40 6.28 0.50
C LEU A 35 10.73 7.65 0.65
N VAL A 36 10.09 8.11 -0.42
CA VAL A 36 9.45 9.44 -0.49
C VAL A 36 7.93 9.38 -0.42
N LEU A 37 7.34 8.23 -0.73
CA LEU A 37 5.91 7.99 -0.68
C LEU A 37 5.64 6.52 -0.36
N TRP A 38 4.76 6.26 0.60
CA TRP A 38 4.33 4.90 0.90
C TRP A 38 2.84 4.86 1.25
N LEU A 39 2.04 4.44 0.28
CA LEU A 39 0.60 4.30 0.40
C LEU A 39 0.23 2.83 0.58
N ARG A 40 -0.48 2.53 1.67
CA ARG A 40 -0.83 1.16 2.12
C ARG A 40 -2.32 0.97 2.31
N ALA A 41 -2.94 0.04 1.59
CA ALA A 41 -4.40 -0.10 1.69
C ALA A 41 -4.83 -0.64 3.06
N ASP A 42 -3.91 -1.22 3.83
CA ASP A 42 -4.14 -1.75 5.17
C ASP A 42 -3.83 -0.74 6.30
N GLU A 43 -3.27 0.43 5.99
CA GLU A 43 -2.88 1.43 7.00
C GLU A 43 -3.03 2.87 6.48
N GLY A 44 -3.56 3.76 7.32
CA GLY A 44 -3.67 5.19 6.98
C GLY A 44 -4.80 5.54 5.99
N VAL A 45 -5.76 4.65 5.75
CA VAL A 45 -6.91 4.94 4.89
C VAL A 45 -8.02 5.63 5.71
N GLU A 46 -8.31 6.88 5.36
CA GLU A 46 -9.45 7.64 5.89
C GLU A 46 -10.64 7.53 4.95
N LYS A 47 -11.82 7.35 5.52
CA LYS A 47 -13.04 7.11 4.76
C LYS A 47 -14.24 7.77 5.42
N ASP A 48 -15.22 8.11 4.60
CA ASP A 48 -16.53 8.56 5.06
C ASP A 48 -17.38 7.42 5.65
N ALA A 49 -18.61 7.73 6.06
CA ALA A 49 -19.52 6.76 6.65
C ALA A 49 -19.97 5.63 5.70
N VAL A 50 -19.81 5.83 4.39
CA VAL A 50 -20.26 4.89 3.33
C VAL A 50 -19.07 4.07 2.79
N GLY A 51 -17.83 4.47 3.10
CA GLY A 51 -16.60 3.78 2.73
C GLY A 51 -15.86 4.41 1.56
N TYR A 52 -16.25 5.62 1.14
CA TYR A 52 -15.49 6.43 0.18
C TYR A 52 -14.24 6.99 0.85
N VAL A 53 -13.09 6.80 0.20
CA VAL A 53 -11.80 7.21 0.72
C VAL A 53 -11.60 8.69 0.48
N THR A 54 -11.48 9.45 1.57
CA THR A 54 -11.24 10.90 1.53
C THR A 54 -9.76 11.23 1.60
N ALA A 55 -8.96 10.38 2.25
CA ALA A 55 -7.51 10.51 2.29
C ALA A 55 -6.81 9.15 2.47
N TRP A 56 -5.58 9.08 2.00
CA TRP A 56 -4.67 7.96 2.15
C TRP A 56 -3.33 8.47 2.66
N ARG A 57 -3.09 8.25 3.95
CA ARG A 57 -1.95 8.81 4.69
C ARG A 57 -0.65 8.13 4.29
N ASP A 58 0.37 8.94 4.10
CA ASP A 58 1.71 8.53 3.76
C ASP A 58 2.43 7.88 4.95
N GLN A 59 2.93 6.66 4.73
CA GLN A 59 3.66 5.87 5.72
C GLN A 59 5.18 6.06 5.64
N SER A 60 5.68 6.86 4.68
CA SER A 60 7.11 7.14 4.53
C SER A 60 7.64 8.08 5.62
N GLY A 61 6.75 8.88 6.23
CA GLY A 61 7.09 9.94 7.17
C GLY A 61 7.39 11.29 6.50
N ARG A 62 7.12 11.43 5.20
CA ARG A 62 7.29 12.68 4.45
C ARG A 62 6.02 13.54 4.39
N GLY A 63 4.86 12.97 4.70
CA GLY A 63 3.59 13.69 4.71
C GLY A 63 3.02 13.89 3.31
N ASN A 64 3.44 13.06 2.35
CA ASN A 64 2.95 13.08 0.97
C ASN A 64 1.59 12.36 0.86
N ASP A 65 0.62 12.78 1.66
CA ASP A 65 -0.70 12.18 1.72
C ASP A 65 -1.43 12.31 0.38
N ALA A 66 -2.14 11.25 -0.04
CA ALA A 66 -3.05 11.33 -1.17
C ALA A 66 -4.45 11.72 -0.70
N VAL A 67 -5.06 12.74 -1.28
CA VAL A 67 -6.35 13.29 -0.86
C VAL A 67 -7.35 13.29 -2.01
N ALA A 68 -8.61 13.01 -1.72
CA ALA A 68 -9.67 13.16 -2.70
C ALA A 68 -9.97 14.65 -2.94
N GLU A 69 -10.36 14.96 -4.17
CA GLU A 69 -11.03 16.20 -4.54
C GLU A 69 -12.55 15.96 -4.66
N ASP A 70 -13.32 17.03 -4.88
CA ASP A 70 -14.78 16.96 -4.97
C ASP A 70 -15.24 15.90 -5.99
N LEU A 71 -15.94 14.88 -5.51
CA LEU A 71 -16.54 13.78 -6.30
C LEU A 71 -15.54 12.81 -6.93
N THR A 72 -14.32 12.72 -6.40
CA THR A 72 -13.25 11.85 -6.92
C THR A 72 -12.96 10.65 -6.01
N GLU A 73 -13.70 10.50 -4.91
CA GLU A 73 -13.40 9.53 -3.85
C GLU A 73 -13.49 8.08 -4.36
N PRO A 74 -12.40 7.29 -4.27
CA PRO A 74 -12.47 5.86 -4.57
C PRO A 74 -13.10 5.08 -3.40
N LEU A 75 -13.45 3.81 -3.62
CA LEU A 75 -14.07 2.99 -2.57
C LEU A 75 -13.03 2.13 -1.83
N PHE A 76 -13.10 2.10 -0.51
CA PHE A 76 -12.36 1.13 0.29
C PHE A 76 -12.99 -0.28 0.19
N VAL A 77 -12.16 -1.28 -0.10
CA VAL A 77 -12.55 -2.70 -0.16
C VAL A 77 -11.78 -3.45 0.91
N ALA A 78 -12.47 -3.88 1.97
CA ALA A 78 -11.84 -4.47 3.15
C ALA A 78 -11.16 -5.84 2.90
N SER A 79 -11.62 -6.59 1.91
CA SER A 79 -11.09 -7.91 1.58
C SER A 79 -11.12 -8.12 0.08
N TRP A 80 -9.95 -8.16 -0.53
CA TRP A 80 -9.78 -8.33 -1.96
C TRP A 80 -8.78 -9.45 -2.27
N LEU A 81 -7.56 -9.12 -2.72
CA LEU A 81 -6.57 -10.11 -3.13
C LEU A 81 -5.98 -10.81 -1.89
N SER A 82 -6.20 -12.11 -1.78
CA SER A 82 -5.75 -12.92 -0.63
C SER A 82 -6.26 -12.39 0.72
N GLY A 83 -7.43 -11.75 0.74
CA GLY A 83 -8.02 -11.17 1.96
C GLY A 83 -7.42 -9.81 2.37
N GLN A 84 -6.46 -9.27 1.62
CA GLN A 84 -5.90 -7.96 1.88
C GLN A 84 -6.86 -6.84 1.45
N PRO A 85 -6.89 -5.71 2.18
CA PRO A 85 -7.68 -4.56 1.78
C PRO A 85 -7.12 -3.90 0.52
N ALA A 86 -7.97 -3.14 -0.18
CA ALA A 86 -7.63 -2.44 -1.40
C ALA A 86 -8.42 -1.14 -1.53
N ILE A 87 -7.89 -0.21 -2.32
CA ILE A 87 -8.62 0.98 -2.76
C ILE A 87 -9.04 0.76 -4.21
N ARG A 88 -10.35 0.82 -4.45
CA ARG A 88 -10.95 0.57 -5.76
C ARG A 88 -11.32 1.89 -6.43
N PHE A 89 -10.56 2.21 -7.46
CA PHE A 89 -10.84 3.28 -8.40
C PHE A 89 -11.79 2.77 -9.50
N ASN A 90 -12.74 3.61 -9.90
CA ASN A 90 -13.58 3.38 -11.07
C ASN A 90 -12.84 3.80 -12.36
N ALA A 91 -13.45 3.56 -13.52
CA ALA A 91 -12.82 3.81 -14.82
C ALA A 91 -13.06 5.21 -15.40
N SER A 92 -13.62 6.14 -14.61
CA SER A 92 -14.12 7.43 -15.08
C SER A 92 -13.45 8.59 -14.35
N ASP A 93 -13.74 8.78 -13.07
CA ASP A 93 -13.53 10.05 -12.36
C ASP A 93 -12.91 9.91 -10.96
N THR A 94 -12.74 8.70 -10.43
CA THR A 94 -12.17 8.57 -9.08
C THR A 94 -10.65 8.59 -9.10
N PHE A 95 -10.03 9.48 -8.34
CA PHE A 95 -8.59 9.53 -8.10
C PHE A 95 -8.30 10.11 -6.70
N LEU A 96 -7.05 9.99 -6.26
CA LEU A 96 -6.53 10.74 -5.12
C LEU A 96 -5.35 11.57 -5.60
N ARG A 97 -5.29 12.85 -5.26
CA ARG A 97 -4.16 13.71 -5.59
C ARG A 97 -3.14 13.67 -4.48
N VAL A 98 -1.88 13.46 -4.82
CA VAL A 98 -0.76 13.78 -3.92
C VAL A 98 -0.33 15.21 -4.25
N PRO A 99 -0.36 16.16 -3.30
CA PRO A 99 0.14 17.51 -3.53
C PRO A 99 1.60 17.51 -4.01
N HIS A 100 1.97 18.56 -4.74
CA HIS A 100 3.35 18.73 -5.16
C HIS A 100 4.30 18.82 -3.95
N ALA A 101 5.43 18.14 -4.06
CA ALA A 101 6.58 18.31 -3.21
C ALA A 101 7.84 18.07 -4.05
N GLU A 102 8.92 18.81 -3.76
CA GLU A 102 10.17 18.72 -4.53
C GLU A 102 10.79 17.31 -4.50
N GLU A 103 10.65 16.59 -3.39
CA GLU A 103 11.12 15.21 -3.24
C GLU A 103 10.36 14.18 -4.09
N LEU A 104 9.21 14.55 -4.66
CA LEU A 104 8.46 13.71 -5.58
C LEU A 104 8.89 13.93 -7.05
N ASN A 105 9.77 14.90 -7.30
CA ASN A 105 10.29 15.16 -8.63
C ASN A 105 11.24 14.03 -9.08
N ALA A 106 11.05 13.55 -10.30
CA ALA A 106 11.85 12.49 -10.91
C ALA A 106 13.24 12.99 -11.41
N GLY A 107 13.92 13.83 -10.64
CA GLY A 107 15.15 14.52 -11.06
C GLY A 107 16.37 13.60 -11.20
N ASP A 108 16.70 12.86 -10.13
CA ASP A 108 17.89 11.99 -10.06
C ASP A 108 17.60 10.52 -10.40
N GLY A 109 16.41 10.25 -10.97
CA GLY A 109 15.88 8.91 -11.17
C GLY A 109 15.16 8.38 -9.92
N PHE A 110 14.21 7.48 -10.13
CA PHE A 110 13.35 6.96 -9.07
C PHE A 110 12.91 5.53 -9.39
N SER A 111 12.48 4.80 -8.36
CA SER A 111 11.87 3.47 -8.49
C SER A 111 10.46 3.51 -7.93
N VAL A 112 9.53 2.85 -8.61
CA VAL A 112 8.13 2.75 -8.18
C VAL A 112 7.73 1.29 -8.16
N PHE A 113 7.15 0.86 -7.04
CA PHE A 113 6.58 -0.47 -6.86
C PHE A 113 5.10 -0.33 -6.61
N ILE A 114 4.28 -0.99 -7.44
CA ILE A 114 2.83 -0.94 -7.31
C ILE A 114 2.27 -2.35 -7.46
N VAL A 115 1.34 -2.69 -6.57
CA VAL A 115 0.50 -3.88 -6.68
C VAL A 115 -0.90 -3.39 -7.07
N TYR A 116 -1.37 -3.79 -8.26
CA TYR A 116 -2.67 -3.39 -8.77
C TYR A 116 -3.26 -4.50 -9.66
N SER A 117 -4.56 -4.40 -9.92
CA SER A 117 -5.25 -5.25 -10.90
C SER A 117 -6.16 -4.37 -11.75
N TYR A 118 -6.32 -4.74 -13.02
CA TYR A 118 -7.16 -4.02 -13.96
C TYR A 118 -7.95 -5.02 -14.82
N SER A 119 -9.19 -4.66 -15.16
CA SER A 119 -10.06 -5.49 -15.98
C SER A 119 -9.82 -5.31 -17.49
N LYS A 120 -9.44 -4.11 -17.95
CA LYS A 120 -9.11 -3.82 -19.35
C LYS A 120 -8.32 -2.51 -19.51
N GLY A 121 -7.36 -2.48 -20.44
CA GLY A 121 -6.78 -1.23 -20.99
C GLY A 121 -6.05 -0.32 -19.99
N GLY A 122 -5.29 -0.88 -19.04
CA GLY A 122 -4.55 -0.08 -18.05
C GLY A 122 -3.33 0.64 -18.63
N ARG A 123 -3.08 1.86 -18.16
CA ARG A 123 -1.81 2.59 -18.27
C ARG A 123 -1.22 2.72 -16.87
N LEU A 124 -0.02 2.19 -16.70
CA LEU A 124 0.66 2.12 -15.41
C LEU A 124 1.38 3.42 -15.02
N ALA A 125 1.95 4.09 -16.01
CA ALA A 125 2.73 5.29 -15.82
C ALA A 125 2.76 6.01 -17.17
N GLN A 126 2.20 7.21 -17.23
CA GLN A 126 2.30 8.07 -18.40
C GLN A 126 2.67 9.47 -17.95
N LYS A 127 3.87 9.93 -18.33
CA LYS A 127 4.18 11.35 -18.32
C LYS A 127 3.35 12.04 -19.41
N LYS A 128 2.38 12.88 -19.04
CA LYS A 128 1.65 13.66 -20.04
C LYS A 128 2.47 14.90 -20.42
N ASN A 129 3.23 14.81 -21.51
CA ASN A 129 3.78 16.01 -22.14
C ASN A 129 2.59 16.87 -22.63
N ALA A 130 2.69 18.21 -22.48
CA ALA A 130 1.67 19.25 -22.68
C ALA A 130 0.96 19.34 -24.07
N ALA A 131 0.83 18.25 -24.82
CA ALA A 131 0.02 18.19 -26.04
C ALA A 131 -1.46 17.94 -25.68
N SER A 132 -2.20 19.03 -25.53
CA SER A 132 -3.67 19.17 -25.33
C SER A 132 -4.19 19.00 -23.89
N GLY A 133 -4.55 20.14 -23.30
CA GLY A 133 -5.18 20.27 -21.99
C GLY A 133 -4.23 20.87 -20.96
N VAL A 134 -4.75 21.85 -20.22
CA VAL A 134 -4.12 22.71 -19.19
C VAL A 134 -3.49 21.99 -17.98
N ASN A 135 -3.11 20.71 -18.07
CA ASN A 135 -2.62 19.94 -16.92
C ASN A 135 -1.09 19.78 -16.93
N PRO A 136 -0.43 19.88 -15.76
CA PRO A 136 1.01 19.71 -15.59
C PRO A 136 1.51 18.28 -15.87
N ASP A 137 2.84 18.15 -15.97
CA ASP A 137 3.56 16.88 -16.00
C ASP A 137 3.17 16.02 -14.79
N ALA A 138 2.28 15.05 -15.01
CA ALA A 138 1.75 14.17 -13.98
C ALA A 138 2.07 12.72 -14.31
N TRP A 139 2.34 11.93 -13.27
CA TRP A 139 2.39 10.47 -13.35
C TRP A 139 1.04 9.92 -12.93
N PHE A 140 0.39 9.15 -13.81
CA PHE A 140 -0.93 8.57 -13.54
C PHE A 140 -0.88 7.05 -13.48
N LEU A 141 -1.69 6.47 -12.58
CA LEU A 141 -2.19 5.10 -12.69
C LEU A 141 -3.63 5.14 -13.21
N ALA A 142 -3.84 4.82 -14.48
CA ALA A 142 -5.10 5.12 -15.16
C ALA A 142 -5.64 3.91 -15.92
N THR A 143 -6.95 3.74 -16.02
CA THR A 143 -7.52 3.01 -17.16
C THR A 143 -7.46 3.94 -18.38
N ALA A 144 -7.52 3.41 -19.60
CA ALA A 144 -7.47 4.24 -20.83
C ALA A 144 -8.49 5.41 -20.88
N THR A 145 -9.45 5.48 -19.95
CA THR A 145 -10.47 6.52 -19.82
C THR A 145 -10.61 7.12 -18.41
N GLY A 146 -9.80 6.74 -17.42
CA GLY A 146 -9.96 7.18 -16.02
C GLY A 146 -8.65 7.57 -15.37
N LEU A 147 -8.66 8.58 -14.51
CA LEU A 147 -7.49 9.08 -13.78
C LEU A 147 -7.33 8.27 -12.50
N GLY A 148 -6.11 7.88 -12.14
CA GLY A 148 -5.78 7.51 -10.75
C GLY A 148 -4.79 8.51 -10.20
N VAL A 149 -4.02 8.09 -9.19
CA VAL A 149 -3.19 9.01 -8.41
C VAL A 149 -2.38 9.93 -9.32
N SER A 150 -2.56 11.24 -9.14
CA SER A 150 -1.97 12.30 -9.96
C SER A 150 -1.17 13.23 -9.07
N GLY A 151 0.04 13.61 -9.52
CA GLY A 151 0.80 14.74 -8.98
C GLY A 151 0.60 15.96 -9.88
N VAL A 152 0.53 17.17 -9.31
CA VAL A 152 0.29 18.42 -10.06
C VAL A 152 1.48 19.35 -9.85
N TYR A 153 2.28 19.65 -10.87
CA TYR A 153 3.31 20.69 -10.79
C TYR A 153 2.67 22.10 -10.74
N HIS A 154 3.16 22.97 -9.86
CA HIS A 154 2.82 24.40 -9.85
C HIS A 154 4.08 25.21 -10.12
N GLU A 155 4.06 26.08 -11.15
CA GLU A 155 5.05 27.15 -11.30
C GLU A 155 4.67 28.27 -10.34
N GLU A 156 5.55 28.60 -9.38
CA GLU A 156 5.46 29.85 -8.67
C GLU A 156 5.94 30.98 -9.61
N HIS A 157 5.05 31.94 -9.88
CA HIS A 157 5.35 33.19 -10.60
C HIS A 157 5.74 34.30 -9.62
#